data_AF-A0A7V8LL00-F1
#
_entry.id   AF-A0A7V8LL00-F1
#
_cell.length_a   1.000
_cell.length_b   1.000
_cell.length_c   1.000
_cell.angle_alpha   90.00
_cell.angle_beta   90.00
_cell.angle_gamma   90.00
#
_symmetry.space_group_name_H-M   'P 1'
#
loop_
_entity.id
_entity.type
_entity.pdbx_description
1 polymer ?
#
loop_
_entity_poly.entity_id
_entity_poly.type
_entity_poly.pdbx_seq_one_letter_code
_entity_poly.pdbx_strand_id
1 'polypeptide(L)'
;MVKVAAKTSDAARLEALGATEAEAQFRGHTIRVPLNLEVWPLSLVRERPFDAVDYLLNGQGCGLGDNATVDDYRELSDAMAEAVGVLRLPETPAAPDQWFGGIPTLVNILDHYEDDLVSDLRRFWGVDYAERFRGTLSLRQIWTYIRRLDPKSAIVRAQNGGKEFWTEQMFILASVYQALTGEIYPGRPLRQHEIAKALEAMQAKVDHVANLKAREAAYAAKSSPTAPAVSAMEQAIANRRHELGKR
;
A
#
# COMPACT_ATOMS: atom_id res chain seq x y z
N MET A 1 -3.74 -34.27 -22.17
CA MET A 1 -5.02 -33.56 -21.93
C MET A 1 -4.71 -32.14 -21.54
N VAL A 2 -5.16 -31.16 -22.32
CA VAL A 2 -4.89 -29.74 -22.08
C VAL A 2 -5.92 -29.24 -21.05
N LYS A 3 -5.45 -28.85 -19.86
CA LYS A 3 -6.27 -28.12 -18.88
C LYS A 3 -6.59 -26.75 -19.48
N VAL A 4 -7.85 -26.50 -19.81
CA VAL A 4 -8.31 -25.15 -20.18
C VAL A 4 -8.69 -24.46 -18.88
N ALA A 5 -7.81 -23.58 -18.40
CA ALA A 5 -8.15 -22.59 -17.38
C ALA A 5 -9.27 -21.71 -17.94
N ALA A 6 -10.29 -21.41 -17.12
CA ALA A 6 -11.38 -20.54 -17.50
C ALA A 6 -10.80 -19.16 -17.85
N LYS A 7 -10.82 -18.81 -19.14
CA LYS A 7 -10.26 -17.53 -19.59
C LYS A 7 -11.22 -16.43 -19.15
N THR A 8 -10.72 -15.21 -18.91
CA THR A 8 -11.56 -14.02 -18.63
C THR A 8 -12.68 -13.81 -19.68
N SER A 9 -12.53 -14.35 -20.89
CA SER A 9 -13.56 -14.38 -21.94
C SER A 9 -14.81 -15.19 -21.55
N ASP A 10 -14.70 -16.19 -20.69
CA ASP A 10 -15.83 -17.03 -20.27
C ASP A 10 -16.74 -16.28 -19.28
N ALA A 11 -16.17 -15.56 -18.30
CA ALA A 11 -16.94 -14.75 -17.35
C ALA A 11 -17.73 -13.64 -18.05
N ALA A 12 -17.09 -12.91 -18.98
CA ALA A 12 -17.77 -11.88 -19.78
C ALA A 12 -18.89 -12.46 -20.65
N ARG A 13 -18.69 -13.68 -21.21
CA ARG A 13 -19.74 -14.38 -21.96
C ARG A 13 -20.90 -14.78 -21.05
N LEU A 14 -20.61 -15.31 -19.85
CA LEU A 14 -21.63 -15.71 -18.88
C LEU A 14 -22.50 -14.51 -18.47
N GLU A 15 -21.89 -13.35 -18.22
CA GLU A 15 -22.64 -12.11 -17.94
C GLU A 15 -23.53 -11.71 -19.11
N ALA A 16 -23.02 -11.74 -20.34
CA ALA A 16 -23.80 -11.41 -21.54
C ALA A 16 -24.98 -12.36 -21.78
N LEU A 17 -24.88 -13.61 -21.31
CA LEU A 17 -25.95 -14.60 -21.36
C LEU A 17 -26.93 -14.50 -20.17
N GLY A 18 -26.70 -13.58 -19.22
CA GLY A 18 -27.52 -13.44 -18.02
C GLY A 18 -27.35 -14.57 -17.00
N ALA A 19 -26.21 -15.27 -17.02
CA ALA A 19 -25.92 -16.30 -16.03
C ALA A 19 -25.76 -15.68 -14.63
N THR A 20 -26.24 -16.38 -13.61
CA THR A 20 -26.16 -15.93 -12.21
C THR A 20 -24.98 -16.53 -11.45
N GLU A 21 -24.43 -17.63 -11.94
CA GLU A 21 -23.37 -18.40 -11.30
C GLU A 21 -22.22 -18.66 -12.28
N ALA A 22 -21.01 -18.81 -11.73
CA ALA A 22 -19.80 -19.23 -12.42
C ALA A 22 -19.25 -20.51 -11.79
N GLU A 23 -18.60 -21.34 -12.60
CA GLU A 23 -17.98 -22.58 -12.14
C GLU A 23 -16.48 -22.37 -11.93
N ALA A 24 -16.06 -22.43 -10.67
CA ALA A 24 -14.65 -22.44 -10.27
C ALA A 24 -14.12 -23.88 -10.22
N GLN A 25 -12.96 -24.10 -10.83
CA GLN A 25 -12.29 -25.40 -10.82
C GLN A 25 -11.19 -25.39 -9.76
N PHE A 26 -11.29 -26.26 -8.76
CA PHE A 26 -10.31 -26.37 -7.69
C PHE A 26 -9.98 -27.83 -7.42
N ARG A 27 -8.73 -28.23 -7.66
CA ARG A 27 -8.21 -29.59 -7.40
C ARG A 27 -9.09 -30.75 -7.93
N GLY A 28 -9.75 -30.55 -9.07
CA GLY A 28 -10.63 -31.55 -9.69
C GLY A 28 -12.09 -31.49 -9.21
N HIS A 29 -12.42 -30.56 -8.32
CA HIS A 29 -13.77 -30.24 -7.91
C HIS A 29 -14.29 -29.00 -8.66
N THR A 30 -15.57 -29.03 -8.98
CA THR A 30 -16.29 -27.89 -9.55
C THR A 30 -17.13 -27.25 -8.46
N ILE A 31 -16.90 -25.97 -8.22
CA ILE A 31 -17.55 -25.17 -7.18
C ILE A 31 -18.34 -24.07 -7.86
N ARG A 32 -19.58 -23.86 -7.47
CA ARG A 32 -20.41 -22.79 -8.00
C ARG A 32 -20.32 -21.57 -7.10
N VAL A 33 -19.99 -20.43 -7.69
CA VAL A 33 -19.97 -19.14 -7.00
C VAL A 33 -20.88 -18.16 -7.74
N PRO A 34 -21.48 -17.18 -7.05
CA PRO A 34 -22.25 -16.14 -7.74
C PRO A 34 -21.36 -15.42 -8.77
N LEU A 35 -21.83 -15.28 -10.01
CA LEU A 35 -21.09 -14.56 -11.04
C LEU A 35 -21.01 -13.07 -10.72
N ASN A 36 -22.10 -12.53 -10.19
CA ASN A 36 -22.18 -11.13 -9.83
C ASN A 36 -21.41 -10.85 -8.52
N LEU A 37 -20.37 -10.02 -8.60
CA LEU A 37 -19.61 -9.58 -7.43
C LEU A 37 -20.41 -8.70 -6.46
N GLU A 38 -21.49 -8.06 -6.89
CA GLU A 38 -22.32 -7.23 -5.99
C GLU A 38 -23.04 -8.06 -4.91
N VAL A 39 -23.19 -9.38 -5.11
CA VAL A 39 -23.75 -10.29 -4.09
C VAL A 39 -22.69 -10.98 -3.23
N TRP A 40 -21.41 -10.77 -3.52
CA TRP A 40 -20.33 -11.34 -2.72
C TRP A 40 -20.24 -10.61 -1.37
N PRO A 41 -19.75 -11.29 -0.31
CA PRO A 41 -19.55 -10.64 0.98
C PRO A 41 -18.29 -9.78 0.95
N LEU A 42 -18.31 -8.65 0.22
CA LEU A 42 -17.13 -7.81 -0.03
C LEU A 42 -16.48 -7.25 1.26
N SER A 43 -17.28 -7.07 2.32
CA SER A 43 -16.76 -6.73 3.65
C SER A 43 -15.94 -7.88 4.25
N LEU A 44 -16.42 -9.12 4.17
CA LEU A 44 -15.67 -10.30 4.62
C LEU A 44 -14.42 -10.52 3.78
N VAL A 45 -14.48 -10.32 2.46
CA VAL A 45 -13.30 -10.43 1.58
C VAL A 45 -12.15 -9.53 2.07
N ARG A 46 -12.48 -8.37 2.64
CA ARG A 46 -11.50 -7.42 3.18
C ARG A 46 -11.01 -7.79 4.57
N GLU A 47 -11.93 -8.08 5.48
CA GLU A 47 -11.63 -8.16 6.91
C GLU A 47 -11.32 -9.59 7.36
N ARG A 48 -12.01 -10.56 6.78
CA ARG A 48 -12.04 -11.96 7.21
C ARG A 48 -12.12 -12.87 5.96
N PRO A 49 -11.08 -12.89 5.11
CA PRO A 49 -11.14 -13.53 3.81
C PRO A 49 -11.38 -15.04 3.89
N PHE A 50 -10.94 -15.69 4.98
CA PHE A 50 -11.24 -17.09 5.25
C PHE A 50 -12.76 -17.34 5.33
N ASP A 51 -13.46 -16.53 6.13
CA ASP A 51 -14.92 -16.66 6.30
C ASP A 51 -15.68 -16.29 5.02
N ALA A 52 -15.11 -15.41 4.19
CA ALA A 52 -15.66 -15.11 2.88
C ALA A 52 -15.62 -16.34 1.95
N VAL A 53 -14.56 -17.17 2.02
CA VAL A 53 -14.49 -18.43 1.26
C VAL A 53 -15.58 -19.38 1.72
N ASP A 54 -15.74 -19.57 3.03
CA ASP A 54 -16.78 -20.46 3.58
C ASP A 54 -18.20 -19.99 3.21
N TYR A 55 -18.43 -18.67 3.26
CA TYR A 55 -19.70 -18.08 2.83
C TYR A 55 -19.98 -18.36 1.35
N LEU A 56 -18.99 -18.17 0.48
CA LEU A 56 -19.12 -18.39 -0.97
C LEU A 56 -19.21 -19.87 -1.34
N LEU A 57 -18.58 -20.75 -0.57
CA LEU A 57 -18.77 -22.20 -0.68
C LEU A 57 -20.22 -22.58 -0.39
N ASN A 58 -20.88 -21.90 0.54
CA ASN A 58 -22.28 -22.15 0.89
C ASN A 58 -22.56 -23.65 1.17
N GLY A 59 -21.64 -24.30 1.90
CA GLY A 59 -21.73 -25.73 2.24
C GLY A 59 -21.39 -26.71 1.12
N GLN A 60 -20.94 -26.24 -0.06
CA GLN A 60 -20.46 -27.11 -1.14
C GLN A 60 -19.18 -27.83 -0.74
N GLY A 61 -19.06 -29.10 -1.13
CA GLY A 61 -17.82 -29.85 -1.01
C GLY A 61 -16.77 -29.34 -2.00
N CYS A 62 -15.62 -28.90 -1.50
CA CYS A 62 -14.53 -28.32 -2.30
C CYS A 62 -13.26 -29.19 -2.34
N GLY A 63 -13.29 -30.39 -1.78
CA GLY A 63 -12.13 -31.29 -1.74
C GLY A 63 -11.05 -30.90 -0.73
N LEU A 64 -11.27 -29.84 0.06
CA LEU A 64 -10.47 -29.57 1.24
C LEU A 64 -10.82 -30.58 2.33
N GLY A 65 -9.80 -31.25 2.87
CA GLY A 65 -9.94 -32.15 4.02
C GLY A 65 -9.66 -31.45 5.35
N ASP A 66 -9.73 -32.20 6.44
CA ASP A 66 -9.56 -31.68 7.82
C ASP A 66 -8.20 -31.02 8.09
N ASN A 67 -7.18 -31.33 7.26
CA ASN A 67 -5.83 -30.77 7.35
C ASN A 67 -5.58 -29.61 6.38
N ALA A 68 -6.64 -28.96 5.87
CA ALA A 68 -6.51 -27.83 4.97
C ALA A 68 -5.75 -26.67 5.62
N THR A 69 -4.79 -26.13 4.87
CA THR A 69 -3.94 -25.01 5.27
C THR A 69 -4.51 -23.69 4.80
N VAL A 70 -4.01 -22.58 5.35
CA VAL A 70 -4.38 -21.24 4.89
C VAL A 70 -4.07 -21.05 3.40
N ASP A 71 -2.98 -21.63 2.90
CA ASP A 71 -2.61 -21.57 1.49
C ASP A 71 -3.60 -22.30 0.58
N ASP A 72 -4.19 -23.42 1.06
CA ASP A 72 -5.23 -24.12 0.30
C ASP A 72 -6.49 -23.26 0.14
N TYR A 73 -6.88 -22.54 1.19
CA TYR A 73 -8.01 -21.60 1.13
C TYR A 73 -7.71 -20.38 0.26
N ARG A 74 -6.46 -19.90 0.24
CA ARG A 74 -6.03 -18.84 -0.68
C ARG A 74 -6.12 -19.29 -2.13
N GLU A 75 -5.58 -20.47 -2.45
CA GLU A 75 -5.67 -21.05 -3.79
C GLU A 75 -7.12 -21.20 -4.24
N LEU A 76 -7.99 -21.67 -3.34
CA LEU A 76 -9.43 -21.76 -3.59
C LEU A 76 -10.05 -20.38 -3.84
N SER A 77 -9.73 -19.38 -3.02
CA SER A 77 -10.24 -18.01 -3.18
C SER A 77 -9.82 -17.38 -4.52
N ASP A 78 -8.59 -17.67 -4.99
CA ASP A 78 -8.08 -17.20 -6.28
C ASP A 78 -8.80 -17.92 -7.43
N ALA A 79 -9.09 -19.23 -7.30
CA ALA A 79 -9.89 -19.96 -8.29
C ALA A 79 -11.33 -19.43 -8.41
N MET A 80 -11.94 -19.03 -7.28
CA MET A 80 -13.25 -18.37 -7.27
C MET A 80 -13.19 -17.02 -7.99
N ALA A 81 -12.17 -16.20 -7.71
CA ALA A 81 -11.97 -14.92 -8.38
C ALA A 81 -11.67 -15.07 -9.88
N GLU A 82 -10.95 -16.13 -10.27
CA GLU A 82 -10.70 -16.47 -11.68
C GLU A 82 -12.00 -16.78 -12.42
N ALA A 83 -12.88 -17.59 -11.82
CA ALA A 83 -14.15 -18.01 -12.42
C ALA A 83 -15.06 -16.82 -12.76
N VAL A 84 -15.04 -15.77 -11.93
CA VAL A 84 -15.79 -14.52 -12.16
C VAL A 84 -15.00 -13.49 -12.97
N GLY A 85 -13.81 -13.82 -13.45
CA GLY A 85 -13.02 -12.96 -14.34
C GLY A 85 -12.29 -11.81 -13.65
N VAL A 86 -12.08 -11.89 -12.33
CA VAL A 86 -11.37 -10.88 -11.52
C VAL A 86 -10.03 -11.42 -11.03
N LEU A 87 -9.32 -12.09 -11.92
CA LEU A 87 -7.94 -12.51 -11.67
C LEU A 87 -6.99 -11.31 -11.68
N ARG A 88 -5.92 -11.42 -10.90
CA ARG A 88 -4.77 -10.52 -10.94
C ARG A 88 -4.06 -10.62 -12.29
N LEU A 89 -3.32 -9.56 -12.60
CA LEU A 89 -2.43 -9.60 -13.76
C LEU A 89 -1.22 -10.51 -13.46
N PRO A 90 -0.74 -11.30 -14.43
CA PRO A 90 0.43 -12.17 -14.26
C PRO A 90 1.68 -11.43 -13.79
N GLU A 91 1.83 -10.15 -14.15
CA GLU A 91 2.91 -9.28 -13.72
C GLU A 91 2.81 -8.78 -12.28
N THR A 92 1.68 -9.00 -11.59
CA THR A 92 1.50 -8.60 -10.19
C THR A 92 2.27 -9.56 -9.28
N PRO A 93 3.21 -9.09 -8.46
CA PRO A 93 3.94 -9.96 -7.54
C PRO A 93 2.99 -10.70 -6.61
N ALA A 94 3.25 -12.00 -6.40
CA ALA A 94 2.54 -12.77 -5.39
C ALA A 94 2.97 -12.28 -3.99
N ALA A 95 2.00 -11.88 -3.18
CA ALA A 95 2.20 -11.57 -1.77
C ALA A 95 1.51 -12.66 -0.91
N PRO A 96 2.13 -13.07 0.22
CA PRO A 96 1.65 -14.20 1.02
C PRO A 96 0.33 -13.93 1.75
N ASP A 97 -0.13 -12.69 1.80
CA ASP A 97 -1.37 -12.23 2.43
C ASP A 97 -2.49 -11.95 1.43
N GLN A 98 -2.30 -12.27 0.15
CA GLN A 98 -3.30 -12.03 -0.89
C GLN A 98 -4.36 -13.13 -0.97
N TRP A 99 -5.59 -12.69 -1.19
CA TRP A 99 -6.79 -13.51 -1.33
C TRP A 99 -7.64 -12.97 -2.48
N PHE A 100 -8.49 -13.81 -3.07
CA PHE A 100 -9.54 -13.39 -4.01
C PHE A 100 -9.05 -12.58 -5.21
N GLY A 101 -7.86 -12.87 -5.72
CA GLY A 101 -7.35 -12.25 -6.93
C GLY A 101 -7.32 -10.71 -6.86
N GLY A 102 -7.98 -10.07 -7.83
CA GLY A 102 -8.05 -8.61 -7.95
C GLY A 102 -9.15 -7.96 -7.11
N ILE A 103 -10.01 -8.75 -6.46
CA ILE A 103 -11.19 -8.25 -5.75
C ILE A 103 -10.81 -7.31 -4.60
N PRO A 104 -9.82 -7.62 -3.72
CA PRO A 104 -9.44 -6.68 -2.67
C PRO A 104 -8.95 -5.33 -3.21
N THR A 105 -8.21 -5.34 -4.32
CA THR A 105 -7.75 -4.12 -4.98
C THR A 105 -8.92 -3.31 -5.54
N LEU A 106 -9.86 -3.96 -6.22
CA LEU A 106 -11.08 -3.33 -6.72
C LEU A 106 -11.86 -2.68 -5.57
N VAL A 107 -12.10 -3.43 -4.49
CA VAL A 107 -12.81 -2.95 -3.30
C VAL A 107 -12.08 -1.76 -2.66
N ASN A 108 -10.76 -1.82 -2.54
CA ASN A 108 -9.97 -0.71 -2.02
C ASN A 108 -10.11 0.56 -2.88
N ILE A 109 -10.18 0.42 -4.21
CA ILE A 109 -10.40 1.54 -5.14
C ILE A 109 -11.80 2.13 -4.96
N LEU A 110 -12.82 1.29 -4.87
CA LEU A 110 -14.21 1.73 -4.68
C LEU A 110 -14.40 2.50 -3.36
N ASP A 111 -13.69 2.11 -2.31
CA ASP A 111 -13.86 2.74 -0.99
C ASP A 111 -13.10 4.06 -0.82
N HIS A 112 -11.90 4.16 -1.40
CA HIS A 112 -10.99 5.27 -1.10
C HIS A 112 -10.74 6.20 -2.29
N TYR A 113 -11.09 5.78 -3.50
CA TYR A 113 -10.74 6.44 -4.75
C TYR A 113 -11.90 6.46 -5.74
N GLU A 114 -13.16 6.48 -5.26
CA GLU A 114 -14.35 6.42 -6.11
C GLU A 114 -14.44 7.62 -7.07
N ASP A 115 -14.15 8.84 -6.61
CA ASP A 115 -14.17 10.03 -7.45
C ASP A 115 -13.11 9.97 -8.57
N ASP A 116 -11.92 9.48 -8.24
CA ASP A 116 -10.83 9.28 -9.21
C ASP A 116 -11.21 8.20 -10.23
N LEU A 117 -11.90 7.14 -9.78
CA LEU A 117 -12.44 6.08 -10.62
C LEU A 117 -13.47 6.64 -11.61
N VAL A 118 -14.41 7.47 -11.15
CA VAL A 118 -15.39 8.14 -12.02
C VAL A 118 -14.67 8.94 -13.11
N SER A 119 -13.68 9.74 -12.72
CA SER A 119 -12.87 10.53 -13.65
C SER A 119 -12.16 9.65 -14.68
N ASP A 120 -11.47 8.59 -14.24
CA ASP A 120 -10.69 7.72 -15.12
C ASP A 120 -11.58 6.88 -16.06
N LEU A 121 -12.71 6.35 -15.58
CA LEU A 121 -13.69 5.63 -16.40
C LEU A 121 -14.21 6.52 -17.52
N ARG A 122 -14.56 7.77 -17.19
CA ARG A 122 -15.06 8.73 -18.18
C ARG A 122 -13.97 9.14 -19.18
N ARG A 123 -12.76 9.43 -18.69
CA ARG A 123 -11.66 9.98 -19.49
C ARG A 123 -11.08 8.96 -20.47
N PHE A 124 -10.82 7.73 -20.02
CA PHE A 124 -10.11 6.73 -20.82
C PHE A 124 -11.05 5.82 -21.60
N TRP A 125 -12.25 5.57 -21.07
CA TRP A 125 -13.16 4.56 -21.60
C TRP A 125 -14.52 5.12 -22.04
N GLY A 126 -14.81 6.40 -21.74
CA GLY A 126 -16.10 7.02 -22.04
C GLY A 126 -17.28 6.47 -21.23
N VAL A 127 -17.01 5.63 -20.23
CA VAL A 127 -18.01 4.94 -19.42
C VAL A 127 -18.56 5.87 -18.34
N ASP A 128 -19.88 5.85 -18.13
CA ASP A 128 -20.53 6.57 -17.03
C ASP A 128 -20.61 5.66 -15.81
N TYR A 129 -19.94 6.04 -14.72
CA TYR A 129 -19.94 5.26 -13.49
C TYR A 129 -21.34 5.09 -12.87
N ALA A 130 -22.27 6.01 -13.13
CA ALA A 130 -23.65 5.91 -12.65
C ALA A 130 -24.38 4.65 -13.18
N GLU A 131 -23.91 4.08 -14.29
CA GLU A 131 -24.39 2.81 -14.85
C GLU A 131 -24.25 1.63 -13.87
N ARG A 132 -23.29 1.71 -12.92
CA ARG A 132 -23.11 0.69 -11.88
C ARG A 132 -24.38 0.55 -11.04
N PHE A 133 -24.95 1.68 -10.60
CA PHE A 133 -26.15 1.71 -9.77
C PHE A 133 -27.44 1.42 -10.53
N ARG A 134 -27.37 1.45 -11.87
CA ARG A 134 -28.47 1.04 -12.76
C ARG A 134 -28.40 -0.44 -13.14
N GLY A 135 -27.33 -1.13 -12.75
CA GLY A 135 -27.11 -2.55 -13.06
C GLY A 135 -26.61 -2.83 -14.48
N THR A 136 -26.20 -1.80 -15.23
CA THR A 136 -25.68 -1.97 -16.60
C THR A 136 -24.15 -2.02 -16.67
N LEU A 137 -23.47 -1.62 -15.59
CA LEU A 137 -22.02 -1.72 -15.44
C LEU A 137 -21.68 -2.59 -14.22
N SER A 138 -21.19 -3.81 -14.44
CA SER A 138 -20.82 -4.72 -13.36
C SER A 138 -19.46 -4.37 -12.73
N LEU A 139 -19.25 -4.79 -11.48
CA LEU A 139 -17.95 -4.70 -10.81
C LEU A 139 -16.82 -5.41 -11.58
N ARG A 140 -17.11 -6.51 -12.29
CA ARG A 140 -16.14 -7.20 -13.14
C ARG A 140 -15.76 -6.36 -14.37
N GLN A 141 -16.73 -5.67 -14.98
CA GLN A 141 -16.45 -4.74 -16.07
C GLN A 141 -15.57 -3.59 -15.58
N ILE A 142 -15.88 -3.01 -14.42
CA ILE A 142 -15.04 -1.99 -13.77
C ILE A 142 -13.61 -2.51 -13.57
N TRP A 143 -13.44 -3.72 -13.01
CA TRP A 143 -12.12 -4.35 -12.89
C TRP A 143 -11.37 -4.43 -14.23
N THR A 144 -12.08 -4.79 -15.30
CA THR A 144 -11.49 -4.90 -16.65
C THR A 144 -10.91 -3.57 -17.12
N TYR A 145 -11.59 -2.45 -16.84
CA TYR A 145 -11.13 -1.11 -17.19
C TYR A 145 -9.95 -0.63 -16.34
N ILE A 146 -9.91 -1.00 -15.05
CA ILE A 146 -8.94 -0.44 -14.10
C ILE A 146 -7.72 -1.31 -13.83
N ARG A 147 -7.74 -2.60 -14.18
CA ARG A 147 -6.62 -3.49 -13.88
C ARG A 147 -5.32 -3.10 -14.60
N ARG A 148 -5.40 -2.35 -15.71
CA ARG A 148 -4.26 -1.86 -16.51
C ARG A 148 -4.35 -0.33 -16.72
N LEU A 149 -4.50 0.43 -15.64
CA LEU A 149 -4.55 1.89 -15.74
C LEU A 149 -3.22 2.49 -16.23
N ASP A 150 -3.35 3.57 -16.98
CA ASP A 150 -2.21 4.39 -17.40
C ASP A 150 -1.52 5.02 -16.16
N PRO A 151 -0.18 5.13 -16.12
CA PRO A 151 0.51 5.79 -14.99
C PRO A 151 0.06 7.23 -14.70
N LYS A 152 -0.60 7.89 -15.65
CA LYS A 152 -1.17 9.25 -15.54
C LYS A 152 -2.65 9.27 -15.12
N SER A 153 -3.23 8.13 -14.77
CA SER A 153 -4.60 8.05 -14.28
C SER A 153 -4.76 8.79 -12.95
N ALA A 154 -5.96 9.30 -12.68
CA ALA A 154 -6.28 9.95 -11.43
C ALA A 154 -6.08 8.98 -10.25
N ILE A 155 -6.57 7.74 -10.37
CA ILE A 155 -6.40 6.69 -9.35
C ILE A 155 -4.92 6.46 -9.04
N VAL A 156 -4.08 6.28 -10.07
CA VAL A 156 -2.64 6.01 -9.87
C VAL A 156 -1.95 7.15 -9.13
N ARG A 157 -2.27 8.40 -9.50
CA ARG A 157 -1.72 9.57 -8.79
C ARG A 157 -2.22 9.65 -7.35
N ALA A 158 -3.51 9.40 -7.13
CA ALA A 158 -4.12 9.46 -5.80
C ALA A 158 -3.48 8.41 -4.87
N GLN A 159 -3.30 7.17 -5.34
CA GLN A 159 -2.61 6.11 -4.61
C GLN A 159 -1.14 6.44 -4.31
N ASN A 160 -0.51 7.29 -5.12
CA ASN A 160 0.86 7.75 -4.93
C ASN A 160 0.95 9.13 -4.23
N GLY A 161 -0.02 9.46 -3.37
CA GLY A 161 -0.01 10.69 -2.56
C GLY A 161 -0.10 11.97 -3.40
N GLY A 162 -0.82 11.91 -4.52
CA GLY A 162 -0.99 13.02 -5.46
C GLY A 162 0.18 13.22 -6.43
N LYS A 163 1.18 12.33 -6.43
CA LYS A 163 2.37 12.42 -7.28
C LYS A 163 2.28 11.45 -8.46
N GLU A 164 2.88 11.81 -9.58
CA GLU A 164 3.02 10.90 -10.71
C GLU A 164 3.95 9.72 -10.35
N PHE A 165 3.61 8.54 -10.86
CA PHE A 165 4.48 7.38 -10.73
C PHE A 165 5.76 7.62 -11.53
N TRP A 166 6.91 7.26 -10.95
CA TRP A 166 8.17 7.42 -11.66
C TRP A 166 8.30 6.40 -12.78
N THR A 167 8.33 6.88 -14.02
CA THR A 167 8.59 6.02 -15.17
C THR A 167 10.08 5.70 -15.28
N GLU A 168 10.41 4.67 -16.07
CA GLU A 168 11.80 4.32 -16.37
C GLU A 168 12.58 5.52 -16.93
N GLN A 169 11.97 6.32 -17.81
CA GLN A 169 12.58 7.51 -18.37
C GLN A 169 12.91 8.55 -17.30
N MET A 170 12.06 8.70 -16.27
CA MET A 170 12.33 9.60 -15.15
C MET A 170 13.53 9.11 -14.32
N PHE A 171 13.65 7.79 -14.09
CA PHE A 171 14.83 7.21 -13.43
C PHE A 171 16.11 7.39 -14.23
N ILE A 172 16.06 7.22 -15.56
CA ILE A 172 17.20 7.47 -16.45
C ILE A 172 17.59 8.95 -16.37
N LEU A 173 16.63 9.87 -16.48
CA LEU A 173 16.90 11.30 -16.43
C LEU A 173 17.50 11.73 -15.09
N ALA A 174 17.00 11.21 -13.98
CA ALA A 174 17.58 11.46 -12.66
C ALA A 174 19.00 10.89 -12.53
N SER A 175 19.30 9.77 -13.19
CA SER A 175 20.65 9.19 -13.21
C SER A 175 21.62 10.04 -14.04
N VAL A 176 21.16 10.59 -15.16
CA VAL A 176 21.93 11.56 -15.97
C VAL A 176 22.19 12.85 -15.18
N TYR A 177 21.17 13.38 -14.50
CA TYR A 177 21.33 14.53 -13.60
C TYR A 177 22.41 14.27 -12.55
N GLN A 178 22.36 13.11 -11.89
CA GLN A 178 23.35 12.73 -10.89
C GLN A 178 24.75 12.58 -11.48
N ALA A 179 24.89 12.02 -12.68
CA ALA A 179 26.18 11.90 -13.35
C ALA A 179 26.78 13.27 -13.71
N LEU A 180 25.93 14.25 -14.06
CA LEU A 180 26.36 15.60 -14.46
C LEU A 180 26.66 16.51 -13.26
N THR A 181 25.91 16.39 -12.17
CA THR A 181 25.98 17.32 -11.02
C THR A 181 26.71 16.72 -9.82
N GLY A 182 26.84 15.40 -9.75
CA GLY A 182 27.29 14.67 -8.56
C GLY A 182 26.20 14.53 -7.47
N GLU A 183 25.03 15.15 -7.65
CA GLU A 183 23.95 15.18 -6.65
C GLU A 183 22.79 14.26 -7.02
N ILE A 184 22.15 13.64 -6.01
CA ILE A 184 20.93 12.86 -6.24
C ILE A 184 19.80 13.82 -6.59
N TYR A 185 19.04 13.53 -7.66
CA TYR A 185 17.88 14.34 -8.04
C TYR A 185 16.88 14.46 -6.87
N PRO A 186 16.55 15.70 -6.41
CA PRO A 186 15.76 15.89 -5.18
C PRO A 186 14.39 15.20 -5.15
N GLY A 187 13.76 15.01 -6.31
CA GLY A 187 12.44 14.39 -6.43
C GLY A 187 12.45 12.87 -6.61
N ARG A 188 13.62 12.22 -6.64
CA ARG A 188 13.75 10.77 -6.94
C ARG A 188 13.25 9.93 -5.75
N PRO A 189 12.30 9.00 -5.96
CA PRO A 189 11.95 7.99 -4.97
C PRO A 189 13.17 7.16 -4.60
N LEU A 190 13.38 6.97 -3.30
CA LEU A 190 14.41 6.10 -2.77
C LEU A 190 14.01 4.64 -3.01
N ARG A 191 14.94 3.79 -3.42
CA ARG A 191 14.74 2.33 -3.51
C ARG A 191 14.59 1.75 -2.09
N GLN A 192 13.99 0.57 -1.93
CA GLN A 192 13.76 -0.04 -0.60
C GLN A 192 15.02 -0.10 0.29
N HIS A 193 16.17 -0.50 -0.25
CA HIS A 193 17.42 -0.52 0.53
C HIS A 193 17.94 0.90 0.86
N GLU A 194 17.65 1.90 0.01
CA GLU A 194 17.96 3.31 0.25
C GLU A 194 17.02 3.90 1.32
N ILE A 195 15.76 3.46 1.36
CA ILE A 195 14.76 3.82 2.39
C ILE A 195 15.21 3.31 3.75
N ALA A 196 15.60 2.03 3.86
CA ALA A 196 16.09 1.46 5.13
C ALA A 196 17.29 2.25 5.67
N LYS A 197 18.27 2.55 4.81
CA LYS A 197 19.44 3.35 5.16
C LYS A 197 19.08 4.80 5.53
N ALA A 198 18.09 5.39 4.87
CA ALA A 198 17.60 6.73 5.20
C ALA A 198 16.87 6.76 6.55
N LEU A 199 16.09 5.73 6.88
CA LEU A 199 15.45 5.57 8.18
C LEU A 199 16.48 5.41 9.30
N GLU A 200 17.50 4.57 9.10
CA GLU A 200 18.62 4.44 10.05
C GLU A 200 19.33 5.78 10.27
N ALA A 201 19.60 6.53 9.19
CA ALA A 201 20.24 7.83 9.28
C ALA A 201 19.34 8.87 9.98
N MET A 202 18.02 8.84 9.78
CA MET A 202 17.09 9.69 10.52
C MET A 202 17.06 9.32 12.00
N GLN A 203 17.01 8.03 12.34
CA GLN A 203 17.04 7.58 13.73
C GLN A 203 18.33 8.01 14.43
N ALA A 204 19.49 7.83 13.77
CA ALA A 204 20.77 8.29 14.30
C ALA A 204 20.81 9.80 14.54
N LYS A 205 20.15 10.60 13.68
CA LYS A 205 20.02 12.06 13.91
C LYS A 205 19.12 12.37 15.12
N VAL A 206 18.01 11.65 15.28
CA VAL A 206 17.14 11.78 16.46
C VAL A 206 17.91 11.46 17.74
N ASP A 207 18.65 10.35 17.75
CA ASP A 207 19.46 9.92 18.89
C ASP A 207 20.60 10.91 19.19
N HIS A 208 21.21 11.48 18.15
CA HIS A 208 22.23 12.51 18.30
C HIS A 208 21.67 13.78 18.96
N VAL A 209 20.50 14.26 18.50
CA VAL A 209 19.82 15.42 19.09
C VAL A 209 19.39 15.14 20.53
N ALA A 210 18.89 13.93 20.82
CA ALA A 210 18.55 13.51 22.18
C ALA A 210 19.79 13.53 23.11
N ASN A 211 20.92 13.02 22.63
CA ASN A 211 22.19 13.05 23.35
C ASN A 211 22.71 14.47 23.58
N LEU A 212 22.58 15.38 22.62
CA LEU A 212 22.92 16.79 22.79
C LEU A 212 22.06 17.44 23.89
N LYS A 213 20.74 17.24 23.85
CA LYS A 213 19.82 17.74 24.89
C LYS A 213 20.14 17.17 26.28
N ALA A 214 20.48 15.88 26.36
CA ALA A 214 20.86 15.25 27.62
C ALA A 214 22.18 15.84 28.17
N ARG A 215 23.16 16.12 27.31
CA ARG A 215 24.40 16.81 27.68
C ARG A 215 24.12 18.23 28.16
N GLU A 216 23.31 18.99 27.44
CA GLU A 216 22.91 20.35 27.84
C GLU A 216 22.21 20.35 29.20
N ALA A 217 21.29 19.43 29.45
CA ALA A 217 20.63 19.28 30.75
C ALA A 217 21.63 18.91 31.87
N ALA A 218 22.62 18.06 31.59
CA ALA A 218 23.66 17.70 32.56
C ALA A 218 24.61 18.88 32.87
N TYR A 219 24.94 19.71 31.87
CA TYR A 219 25.71 20.94 32.09
C TYR A 219 24.89 21.98 32.87
N ALA A 220 23.59 22.14 32.56
CA ALA A 220 22.69 23.01 33.30
C ALA A 220 22.53 22.57 34.77
N ALA A 221 22.38 21.26 35.03
CA ALA A 221 22.31 20.70 36.38
C ALA A 221 23.62 20.82 37.17
N LYS A 222 24.77 20.77 36.50
CA LYS A 222 26.08 21.07 37.13
C LYS A 222 26.28 22.56 37.41
N SER A 223 25.53 23.44 36.73
CA SER A 223 25.63 24.89 36.88
C SER A 223 24.79 25.48 38.03
N SER A 224 24.07 24.67 38.81
CA SER A 224 23.50 25.06 40.11
C SER A 224 23.20 23.84 40.98
N PRO A 225 23.62 23.76 42.28
CA PRO A 225 23.89 24.87 43.21
C PRO A 225 25.25 24.82 43.97
N THR A 226 25.60 25.96 44.58
CA THR A 226 26.67 26.25 45.58
C THR A 226 28.13 26.39 45.13
N ALA A 227 28.45 27.53 44.53
CA ALA A 227 29.56 28.35 45.02
C ALA A 227 29.03 29.81 45.11
N PRO A 228 29.18 30.53 46.24
CA PRO A 228 28.71 31.89 46.33
C PRO A 228 29.52 32.74 45.35
N ALA A 229 28.86 33.25 44.30
CA ALA A 229 29.44 34.20 43.34
C ALA A 229 29.95 35.50 44.01
N VAL A 230 29.68 35.68 45.31
CA VAL A 230 30.17 36.77 46.15
C VAL A 230 31.66 36.62 46.50
N SER A 231 32.20 35.39 46.59
CA SER A 231 33.59 35.15 47.05
C SER A 231 34.67 35.56 46.04
N ALA A 232 34.50 35.28 44.75
CA ALA A 232 35.50 35.61 43.74
C ALA A 232 35.59 37.12 43.46
N MET A 233 34.46 37.83 43.56
CA MET A 233 34.41 39.28 43.37
C MET A 233 34.94 40.02 44.62
N GLU A 234 34.65 39.52 45.83
CA GLU A 234 35.24 40.04 47.07
C GLU A 234 36.76 39.83 47.13
N GLN A 235 37.27 38.66 46.68
CA GLN A 235 38.72 38.43 46.56
C GLN A 235 39.38 39.32 45.51
N ALA A 236 38.71 39.58 44.37
CA ALA A 236 39.22 40.52 43.36
C ALA A 236 39.25 41.97 43.89
N ILE A 237 38.27 42.39 44.68
CA ILE A 237 38.22 43.72 45.32
C ILE A 237 39.27 43.83 46.43
N ALA A 238 39.48 42.78 47.23
CA ALA A 238 40.50 42.75 48.29
C ALA A 238 41.93 42.82 47.72
N ASN A 239 42.23 42.05 46.67
CA ASN A 239 43.53 42.10 45.99
C ASN A 239 43.79 43.48 45.38
N ARG A 240 42.79 44.10 44.76
CA ARG A 240 42.92 45.43 44.17
C ARG A 240 43.12 46.54 45.21
N ARG A 241 42.52 46.42 46.40
CA ARG A 241 42.76 47.33 47.53
C ARG A 241 44.16 47.18 48.12
N HIS A 242 44.69 45.97 48.19
CA HIS A 242 46.05 45.71 48.65
C HIS A 242 47.11 46.23 47.64
N GLU A 243 46.85 46.15 46.34
CA GLU A 243 47.70 46.75 45.30
C GLU A 243 47.67 48.29 45.31
N LEU A 244 46.51 48.89 45.60
CA LEU A 244 46.35 50.35 45.63
C LEU A 244 46.81 51.01 46.95
N GLY A 245 47.03 50.23 48.02
CA GLY A 245 47.51 50.71 49.32
C GLY A 245 49.03 50.59 49.56
N LYS A 246 49.81 50.11 48.57
CA LYS A 246 51.28 50.02 48.63
C LYS A 246 51.97 51.07 47.74
N ARG A 247 51.55 52.34 47.87
CA ARG A 247 52.33 53.50 47.41
C ARG A 247 52.64 54.39 48.60
#